data_AF-A0A7X9WWE3-F1
#
_entry.id   AF-A0A7X9WWE3-F1
#
_cell.length_a   1.000
_cell.length_b   1.000
_cell.length_c   1.000
_cell.angle_alpha   90.00
_cell.angle_beta   90.00
_cell.angle_gamma   90.00
#
_symmetry.space_group_name_H-M   'P 1'
#
loop_
_entity.id
_entity.type
_entity.pdbx_description
1 polymer ?
#
loop_
_entity_poly.entity_id
_entity_poly.type
_entity_poly.pdbx_seq_one_letter_code
_entity_poly.pdbx_strand_id
1 'polypeptide(L)'
;MMGKFLIAGVAMMALYSPVAAQETVPTPATPPPVASPVTPPGPPADPFAQAIAARQVADFARRERDPHAMLTAARMLQQVPMADGATPAQGDAAFSPDALFTEAKALARDDQALLLQIRLAQSAAGRGVLASAFGKGLVRRVQDVNPRNAYRFNVTAKGGEPLRIGAIGDIGTNMYIRLLDASGRQICLDDNADYAPVCAVTPRASGQYRVDIGNKSAAKSRTVILSN
;
A
#
# COMPACT_ATOMS: atom_id res chain seq x y z
N MET A 1 55.95 -10.73 -56.66
CA MET A 1 55.35 -12.07 -56.82
C MET A 1 54.03 -11.91 -57.57
N MET A 2 53.76 -12.89 -58.45
CA MET A 2 52.78 -12.92 -59.53
C MET A 2 51.32 -12.54 -59.20
N GLY A 3 50.60 -12.10 -60.25
CA GLY A 3 49.14 -12.28 -60.38
C GLY A 3 48.41 -11.17 -61.14
N LYS A 4 48.70 -10.97 -62.43
CA LYS A 4 47.79 -11.17 -63.60
C LYS A 4 46.42 -10.43 -63.58
N PHE A 5 46.34 -9.52 -64.55
CA PHE A 5 45.20 -8.78 -65.13
C PHE A 5 43.89 -9.55 -65.34
N LEU A 6 42.75 -8.83 -65.31
CA LEU A 6 41.87 -8.72 -66.48
C LEU A 6 40.88 -7.54 -66.35
N ILE A 7 40.88 -6.70 -67.39
CA ILE A 7 39.95 -5.59 -67.66
C ILE A 7 38.91 -6.07 -68.66
N ALA A 8 37.64 -5.78 -68.43
CA ALA A 8 36.57 -5.60 -69.42
C ALA A 8 35.36 -5.01 -68.65
N GLY A 9 34.66 -3.94 -69.02
CA GLY A 9 34.48 -3.27 -70.29
C GLY A 9 32.98 -3.20 -70.59
N VAL A 10 32.48 -1.98 -70.89
CA VAL A 10 31.25 -1.72 -71.71
C VAL A 10 29.90 -2.01 -70.97
N ALA A 11 28.77 -1.32 -71.14
CA ALA A 11 28.31 -0.15 -71.88
C ALA A 11 27.12 0.48 -71.14
N MET A 12 26.95 1.79 -71.38
CA MET A 12 25.72 2.54 -71.20
C MET A 12 24.72 2.11 -72.30
N MET A 13 23.52 1.65 -71.95
CA MET A 13 22.38 1.63 -72.88
C MET A 13 21.08 1.85 -72.13
N ALA A 14 20.40 2.94 -72.50
CA ALA A 14 19.04 3.26 -72.14
C ALA A 14 18.07 2.30 -72.84
N LEU A 15 17.09 1.76 -72.11
CA LEU A 15 15.89 1.20 -72.71
C LEU A 15 14.66 1.55 -71.86
N TYR A 16 13.75 2.26 -72.52
CA TYR A 16 12.37 2.52 -72.16
C TYR A 16 11.54 1.21 -72.19
N SER A 17 10.77 0.99 -71.13
CA SER A 17 9.46 0.30 -70.99
C SER A 17 9.18 -1.04 -71.69
N PRO A 18 8.50 -1.99 -71.01
CA PRO A 18 7.04 -1.93 -70.98
C PRO A 18 6.42 -2.20 -69.60
N VAL A 19 5.23 -1.61 -69.43
CA VAL A 19 4.27 -1.92 -68.37
C VAL A 19 3.85 -3.38 -68.50
N ALA A 20 4.22 -4.20 -67.50
CA ALA A 20 3.60 -5.49 -67.25
C ALA A 20 2.60 -5.33 -66.11
N ALA A 21 1.33 -5.63 -66.39
CA ALA A 21 0.27 -5.70 -65.40
C ALA A 21 0.66 -6.72 -64.32
N GLN A 22 0.84 -6.27 -63.09
CA GLN A 22 0.97 -7.16 -61.94
C GLN A 22 -0.39 -7.78 -61.65
N GLU A 23 -0.47 -9.08 -61.90
CA GLU A 23 -1.51 -9.94 -61.37
C GLU A 23 -1.38 -9.91 -59.84
N THR A 24 -2.42 -9.40 -59.17
CA THR A 24 -2.46 -9.25 -57.72
C THR A 24 -2.49 -10.63 -57.06
N VAL A 25 -1.35 -11.09 -56.54
CA VAL A 25 -1.30 -12.20 -55.60
C VAL A 25 -2.05 -11.78 -54.33
N PRO A 26 -3.10 -12.50 -53.89
CA PRO A 26 -3.79 -12.15 -52.66
C PRO A 26 -2.88 -12.39 -51.46
N THR A 27 -2.67 -11.33 -50.69
CA THR A 27 -1.96 -11.34 -49.40
C THR A 27 -2.57 -12.39 -48.46
N PRO A 28 -1.77 -13.22 -47.76
CA PRO A 28 -2.31 -14.10 -46.73
C PRO A 28 -2.94 -13.26 -45.63
N ALA A 29 -4.21 -13.51 -45.31
CA ALA A 29 -4.90 -12.82 -44.25
C ALA A 29 -4.20 -13.08 -42.91
N THR A 30 -3.68 -12.00 -42.30
CA THR A 30 -3.17 -12.02 -40.92
C THR A 30 -4.30 -12.48 -40.00
N PRO A 31 -4.14 -13.56 -39.22
CA PRO A 31 -5.15 -13.94 -38.23
C PRO A 31 -5.29 -12.80 -37.21
N PRO A 32 -6.52 -12.49 -36.75
CA PRO A 32 -6.73 -11.44 -35.78
C PRO A 32 -5.92 -11.72 -34.50
N PRO A 33 -5.41 -10.68 -33.82
CA PRO A 33 -4.69 -10.86 -32.58
C PRO A 33 -5.58 -11.58 -31.57
N VAL A 34 -5.14 -12.76 -31.13
CA VAL A 34 -5.79 -13.48 -30.04
C VAL A 34 -5.67 -12.60 -28.80
N ALA A 35 -6.78 -12.02 -28.37
CA ALA A 35 -6.83 -11.22 -27.15
C ALA A 35 -6.36 -12.12 -25.99
N SER A 36 -5.26 -11.74 -25.35
CA SER A 36 -4.84 -12.38 -24.10
C SER A 36 -6.03 -12.34 -23.13
N PRO A 37 -6.38 -13.47 -22.48
CA PRO A 37 -7.44 -13.45 -21.48
C PRO A 37 -7.06 -12.43 -20.41
N VAL A 38 -7.89 -11.39 -20.29
CA VAL A 38 -7.82 -10.43 -19.19
C VAL A 38 -8.15 -11.23 -17.94
N THR A 39 -7.13 -11.65 -17.20
CA THR A 39 -7.30 -12.20 -15.86
C THR A 39 -8.12 -11.18 -15.07
N PRO A 40 -9.30 -11.56 -14.53
CA PRO A 40 -10.06 -10.65 -13.69
C PRO A 40 -9.13 -10.14 -12.59
N PRO A 41 -9.15 -8.83 -12.28
CA PRO A 41 -8.41 -8.36 -11.12
C PRO A 41 -8.82 -9.21 -9.92
N GLY A 42 -7.83 -9.72 -9.19
CA GLY A 42 -8.06 -10.46 -7.96
C GLY A 42 -8.93 -9.64 -6.99
N PRO A 43 -9.51 -10.29 -5.96
CA PRO A 43 -10.33 -9.57 -4.99
C PRO A 43 -9.57 -8.34 -4.48
N PRO A 44 -10.22 -7.16 -4.38
CA PRO A 44 -9.53 -5.95 -3.98
C PRO A 44 -8.86 -6.16 -2.62
N ALA A 45 -7.64 -5.64 -2.47
CA ALA A 45 -6.88 -5.77 -1.24
C ALA A 45 -7.67 -5.18 -0.06
N ASP A 46 -7.73 -5.93 1.04
CA ASP A 46 -8.36 -5.47 2.27
C ASP A 46 -7.56 -4.30 2.88
N PRO A 47 -8.15 -3.08 2.98
CA PRO A 47 -7.43 -1.89 3.46
C PRO A 47 -6.83 -2.05 4.86
N PHE A 48 -7.53 -2.77 5.75
CA PHE A 48 -7.04 -3.01 7.11
C PHE A 48 -5.79 -3.90 7.09
N ALA A 49 -5.86 -5.07 6.45
CA ALA A 49 -4.72 -5.97 6.33
C ALA A 49 -3.53 -5.31 5.63
N GLN A 50 -3.76 -4.50 4.59
CA GLN A 50 -2.71 -3.78 3.89
C GLN A 50 -2.00 -2.77 4.81
N ALA A 51 -2.74 -2.02 5.64
CA ALA A 51 -2.15 -1.11 6.61
C ALA A 51 -1.31 -1.85 7.68
N ILE A 52 -1.79 -2.98 8.19
CA ILE A 52 -1.04 -3.80 9.15
C ILE A 52 0.22 -4.40 8.50
N ALA A 53 0.13 -4.86 7.25
CA ALA A 53 1.28 -5.36 6.50
C ALA A 53 2.32 -4.24 6.28
N ALA A 54 1.88 -3.03 5.92
CA ALA A 54 2.78 -1.89 5.76
C ALA A 54 3.55 -1.58 7.06
N ARG A 55 2.89 -1.66 8.22
CA ARG A 55 3.56 -1.56 9.53
C ARG A 55 4.60 -2.67 9.71
N GLN A 56 4.25 -3.92 9.46
CA GLN A 56 5.18 -5.04 9.64
C GLN A 56 6.43 -4.90 8.76
N VAL A 57 6.27 -4.42 7.52
CA VAL A 57 7.39 -4.10 6.61
C VAL A 57 8.23 -2.94 7.15
N ALA A 58 7.61 -1.89 7.70
CA ALA A 58 8.35 -0.79 8.35
C ALA A 58 9.16 -1.30 9.56
N ASP A 59 8.61 -2.24 10.33
CA ASP A 59 9.30 -2.82 11.49
C ASP A 59 10.49 -3.68 11.06
N PHE A 60 10.35 -4.45 9.99
CA PHE A 60 11.46 -5.15 9.35
C PHE A 60 12.53 -4.15 8.88
N ALA A 61 12.12 -3.12 8.15
CA ALA A 61 13.03 -2.10 7.63
C ALA A 61 13.85 -1.41 8.73
N ARG A 62 13.25 -1.16 9.90
CA ARG A 62 13.95 -0.60 11.07
C ARG A 62 14.98 -1.55 11.64
N ARG A 63 14.63 -2.83 11.82
CA ARG A 63 15.53 -3.84 12.37
C ARG A 63 16.73 -4.06 11.45
N GLU A 64 16.50 -4.15 10.15
CA GLU A 64 17.54 -4.40 9.15
C GLU A 64 18.24 -3.12 8.67
N ARG A 65 17.74 -1.94 9.07
CA ARG A 65 18.16 -0.63 8.53
C ARG A 65 18.07 -0.56 7.01
N ASP A 66 17.01 -1.13 6.44
CA ASP A 66 16.79 -1.24 4.99
C ASP A 66 15.91 -0.08 4.47
N PRO A 67 16.47 0.89 3.71
CA PRO A 67 15.71 2.00 3.17
C PRO A 67 14.74 1.60 2.05
N HIS A 68 15.01 0.52 1.31
CA HIS A 68 14.10 0.02 0.27
C HIS A 68 12.86 -0.64 0.88
N ALA A 69 13.03 -1.41 1.95
CA ALA A 69 11.91 -1.94 2.71
C ALA A 69 11.06 -0.80 3.31
N MET A 70 11.70 0.25 3.86
CA MET A 70 10.95 1.40 4.40
C MET A 70 10.18 2.16 3.31
N LEU A 71 10.79 2.38 2.14
CA LEU A 71 10.10 2.95 0.98
C LEU A 71 8.90 2.09 0.55
N THR A 72 9.05 0.76 0.59
CA THR A 72 7.97 -0.18 0.27
C THR A 72 6.81 -0.04 1.25
N ALA A 73 7.10 0.00 2.56
CA ALA A 73 6.10 0.23 3.59
C ALA A 73 5.34 1.55 3.39
N ALA A 74 6.07 2.64 3.10
CA ALA A 74 5.47 3.95 2.86
C ALA A 74 4.51 3.93 1.65
N ARG A 75 4.91 3.28 0.56
CA ARG A 75 4.07 3.12 -0.64
C ARG A 75 2.84 2.25 -0.40
N MET A 76 3.01 1.13 0.32
CA MET A 76 1.90 0.27 0.70
C MET A 76 0.85 1.05 1.48
N LEU A 77 1.27 1.85 2.47
CA LEU A 77 0.36 2.65 3.28
C LEU A 77 -0.28 3.79 2.49
N GLN A 78 0.47 4.44 1.59
CA GLN A 78 -0.03 5.52 0.72
C GLN A 78 -1.15 5.05 -0.22
N GLN A 79 -1.20 3.75 -0.56
CA GLN A 79 -2.24 3.15 -1.40
C GLN A 79 -3.51 2.77 -0.63
N VAL A 80 -3.49 2.80 0.71
CA VAL A 80 -4.66 2.46 1.51
C VAL A 80 -5.64 3.64 1.48
N PRO A 81 -6.86 3.47 0.95
CA PRO A 81 -7.87 4.52 1.03
C PRO A 81 -8.29 4.68 2.49
N MET A 82 -8.05 5.86 3.06
CA MET A 82 -8.42 6.19 4.43
C MET A 82 -9.46 7.30 4.46
N ALA A 83 -10.43 7.15 5.35
CA ALA A 83 -11.32 8.24 5.76
C ALA A 83 -10.92 8.69 7.16
N ASP A 84 -10.81 10.01 7.35
CA ASP A 84 -10.67 10.54 8.71
C ASP A 84 -11.95 10.26 9.50
N GLY A 85 -11.79 9.82 10.75
CA GLY A 85 -12.90 9.69 11.68
C GLY A 85 -13.55 11.05 11.99
N ALA A 86 -14.70 11.03 12.67
CA ALA A 86 -15.49 12.23 13.02
C ALA A 86 -14.74 13.35 13.79
N THR A 87 -13.51 13.09 14.22
CA THR A 87 -12.61 14.09 14.81
C THR A 87 -11.31 14.04 14.01
N PRO A 88 -10.97 15.12 13.25
CA PRO A 88 -9.74 15.17 12.47
C PRO A 88 -8.51 14.96 13.35
N ALA A 89 -7.53 14.23 12.82
CA ALA A 89 -6.24 14.07 13.46
C ALA A 89 -5.57 15.43 13.71
N GLN A 90 -5.09 15.69 14.93
CA GLN A 90 -4.26 16.85 15.23
C GLN A 90 -2.80 16.40 15.38
N GLY A 91 -1.96 16.80 14.42
CA GLY A 91 -0.52 16.57 14.40
C GLY A 91 -0.05 15.28 13.71
N ASP A 92 1.24 15.23 13.42
CA ASP A 92 1.89 14.11 12.74
C ASP A 92 1.99 12.91 13.69
N ALA A 93 1.51 11.75 13.24
CA ALA A 93 1.69 10.47 13.92
C ALA A 93 2.86 9.70 13.29
N ALA A 94 3.60 8.95 14.11
CA ALA A 94 4.75 8.17 13.66
C ALA A 94 4.37 7.14 12.57
N PHE A 95 3.13 6.65 12.59
CA PHE A 95 2.59 5.79 11.53
C PHE A 95 1.74 6.59 10.54
N SER A 96 2.38 7.14 9.52
CA SER A 96 1.74 7.80 8.38
C SER A 96 2.61 7.67 7.13
N PRO A 97 2.05 7.77 5.91
CA PRO A 97 2.86 7.71 4.70
C PRO A 97 4.04 8.70 4.72
N ASP A 98 3.79 9.95 5.10
CA ASP A 98 4.82 10.98 5.16
C ASP A 98 5.90 10.72 6.21
N ALA A 99 5.52 10.20 7.39
CA ALA A 99 6.48 9.79 8.41
C ALA A 99 7.36 8.64 7.92
N LEU A 100 6.78 7.62 7.26
CA LEU A 100 7.54 6.49 6.71
C LEU A 100 8.45 6.91 5.56
N PHE A 101 8.01 7.83 4.68
CA PHE A 101 8.89 8.40 3.65
C PHE A 101 10.03 9.22 4.26
N THR A 102 9.77 9.95 5.34
CA THR A 102 10.80 10.71 6.07
C THR A 102 11.83 9.76 6.68
N GLU A 103 11.39 8.66 7.28
CA GLU A 103 12.27 7.62 7.81
C GLU A 103 13.07 6.91 6.70
N ALA A 104 12.45 6.65 5.54
CA ALA A 104 13.14 6.09 4.38
C ALA A 104 14.29 7.00 3.91
N LYS A 105 14.08 8.33 3.87
CA LYS A 105 15.13 9.30 3.52
C LYS A 105 16.28 9.27 4.53
N ALA A 106 15.95 9.19 5.82
CA ALA A 106 16.95 9.10 6.88
C ALA A 106 17.81 7.82 6.77
N LEU A 107 17.19 6.68 6.41
CA LEU A 107 17.90 5.43 6.17
C LEU A 107 18.74 5.46 4.88
N ALA A 108 18.26 6.12 3.82
CA ALA A 108 18.97 6.23 2.54
C ALA A 108 20.24 7.09 2.60
N ARG A 109 20.33 8.01 3.59
CA ARG A 109 21.47 8.92 3.79
C ARG A 109 21.80 9.69 2.50
N ASP A 110 22.99 9.50 1.93
CA ASP A 110 23.49 10.25 0.77
C ASP A 110 23.30 9.52 -0.57
N ASP A 111 22.58 8.39 -0.60
CA ASP A 111 22.25 7.69 -1.85
C ASP A 111 21.29 8.54 -2.70
N GLN A 112 21.86 9.32 -3.61
CA GLN A 112 21.11 10.24 -4.47
C GLN A 112 20.10 9.53 -5.36
N ALA A 113 20.40 8.31 -5.81
CA ALA A 113 19.49 7.55 -6.67
C ALA A 113 18.26 7.13 -5.86
N LEU A 114 18.46 6.62 -4.65
CA LEU A 114 17.35 6.22 -3.78
C LEU A 114 16.54 7.42 -3.26
N LEU A 115 17.20 8.53 -2.89
CA LEU A 115 16.50 9.76 -2.51
C LEU A 115 15.59 10.29 -3.62
N LEU A 116 16.02 10.19 -4.88
CA LEU A 116 15.19 10.53 -6.04
C LEU A 116 13.98 9.59 -6.16
N GLN A 117 14.19 8.28 -6.01
CA GLN A 117 13.10 7.30 -6.02
C GLN A 117 12.07 7.57 -4.92
N ILE A 118 12.53 7.88 -3.70
CA ILE A 118 11.68 8.24 -2.57
C ILE A 118 10.85 9.49 -2.89
N ARG A 119 11.46 10.54 -3.45
CA ARG A 119 10.77 11.77 -3.84
C ARG A 119 9.70 11.50 -4.90
N LEU A 120 10.03 10.72 -5.93
CA LEU A 120 9.08 10.35 -6.99
C LEU A 120 7.89 9.56 -6.42
N ALA A 121 8.15 8.57 -5.58
CA ALA A 121 7.11 7.78 -4.92
C ALA A 121 6.21 8.64 -4.02
N GLN A 122 6.79 9.53 -3.20
CA GLN A 122 6.01 10.43 -2.34
C GLN A 122 5.08 11.33 -3.16
N SER A 123 5.55 11.83 -4.32
CA SER A 123 4.76 12.68 -5.24
C SER A 123 3.65 11.95 -6.02
N ALA A 124 3.61 10.62 -5.96
CA ALA A 124 2.59 9.81 -6.63
C ALA A 124 1.28 9.70 -5.82
N ALA A 125 1.25 10.26 -4.59
CA ALA A 125 0.05 10.32 -3.77
C ALA A 125 -1.12 10.94 -4.57
N GLY A 126 -2.26 10.27 -4.63
CA GLY A 126 -3.49 10.81 -5.24
C GLY A 126 -3.65 10.61 -6.76
N ARG A 127 -2.73 9.92 -7.46
CA ARG A 127 -2.90 9.57 -8.89
C ARG A 127 -3.50 8.18 -9.12
N GLY A 128 -3.82 7.45 -8.06
CA GLY A 128 -4.50 6.16 -8.11
C GLY A 128 -5.99 6.29 -7.79
N VAL A 129 -6.80 5.39 -8.34
CA VAL A 129 -8.24 5.30 -8.00
C VAL A 129 -8.38 4.93 -6.53
N LEU A 130 -8.84 5.88 -5.70
CA LEU A 130 -9.13 5.69 -4.27
C LEU A 130 -10.46 4.94 -4.03
N ALA A 131 -11.13 4.48 -5.08
CA ALA A 131 -12.39 3.75 -4.97
C ALA A 131 -12.12 2.30 -4.56
N SER A 132 -12.40 1.98 -3.30
CA SER A 132 -12.52 0.60 -2.83
C SER A 132 -13.95 0.11 -3.06
N ALA A 133 -14.11 -1.12 -3.56
CA ALA A 133 -15.40 -1.80 -3.63
C ALA A 133 -16.01 -2.12 -2.25
N PHE A 134 -15.27 -1.85 -1.16
CA PHE A 134 -15.64 -2.20 0.23
C PHE A 134 -16.14 -1.01 1.07
N GLY A 135 -16.51 0.13 0.47
CA GLY A 135 -17.11 1.27 1.19
C GLY A 135 -16.15 2.46 1.39
N LYS A 136 -16.34 3.24 2.46
CA LYS A 136 -15.63 4.53 2.72
C LYS A 136 -14.12 4.41 3.02
N GLY A 137 -13.50 3.26 2.77
CA GLY A 137 -12.11 2.99 3.10
C GLY A 137 -11.90 2.73 4.59
N LEU A 138 -10.63 2.59 4.98
CA LEU A 138 -10.21 2.37 6.36
C LEU A 138 -10.47 3.64 7.18
N VAL A 139 -11.22 3.54 8.28
CA VAL A 139 -11.38 4.68 9.20
C VAL A 139 -10.10 4.85 9.99
N ARG A 140 -9.51 6.04 9.92
CA ARG A 140 -8.32 6.43 10.67
C ARG A 140 -8.65 7.52 11.69
N ARG A 141 -8.14 7.38 12.90
CA ARG A 141 -8.11 8.42 13.93
C ARG A 141 -6.72 8.49 14.54
N VAL A 142 -6.26 9.70 14.86
CA VAL A 142 -5.04 9.90 15.66
C VAL A 142 -5.46 10.40 17.04
N GLN A 143 -4.93 9.77 18.08
CA GLN A 143 -5.26 10.08 19.47
C GLN A 143 -4.03 9.98 20.35
N ASP A 144 -3.79 10.99 21.18
CA ASP A 144 -2.83 10.90 22.25
C ASP A 144 -3.41 10.00 23.36
N VAL A 145 -2.70 8.93 23.70
CA VAL A 145 -3.02 8.01 24.80
C VAL A 145 -2.02 8.21 25.94
N ASN A 146 -2.52 8.80 27.04
CA ASN A 146 -1.70 9.15 28.20
C ASN A 146 -1.06 7.91 28.86
N PRO A 147 0.09 8.08 29.54
CA PRO A 147 0.74 7.02 30.30
C PRO A 147 -0.22 6.34 31.27
N ARG A 148 -0.14 5.02 31.40
CA ARG A 148 -0.93 4.21 32.35
C ARG A 148 -2.43 4.47 32.27
N ASN A 149 -2.93 4.85 31.10
CA ASN A 149 -4.33 5.22 30.87
C ASN A 149 -4.89 4.54 29.62
N ALA A 150 -6.20 4.65 29.41
CA ALA A 150 -6.87 4.14 28.23
C ALA A 150 -7.81 5.19 27.62
N TYR A 151 -7.72 5.34 26.31
CA TYR A 151 -8.72 6.01 25.50
C TYR A 151 -9.89 5.06 25.25
N ARG A 152 -11.12 5.51 25.51
CA ARG A 152 -12.33 4.68 25.41
C ARG A 152 -13.32 5.30 24.46
N PHE A 153 -13.90 4.48 23.58
CA PHE A 153 -14.95 4.90 22.67
C PHE A 153 -15.83 3.70 22.31
N ASN A 154 -17.00 4.00 21.74
CA ASN A 154 -17.90 2.97 21.24
C ASN A 154 -17.87 2.92 19.72
N VAL A 155 -18.04 1.73 19.17
CA VAL A 155 -18.25 1.48 17.74
C VAL A 155 -19.55 0.71 17.55
N THR A 156 -20.23 0.98 16.45
CA THR A 156 -21.39 0.18 16.04
C THR A 156 -20.94 -0.85 15.02
N ALA A 157 -21.22 -2.12 15.28
CA ALA A 157 -20.92 -3.21 14.36
C ALA A 157 -22.19 -4.01 14.04
N LYS A 158 -22.20 -4.63 12.86
CA LYS A 158 -23.26 -5.54 12.45
C LYS A 158 -22.89 -6.98 12.76
N GLY A 159 -23.88 -7.77 13.16
CA GLY A 159 -23.71 -9.21 13.34
C GLY A 159 -23.35 -9.88 12.01
N GLY A 160 -22.38 -10.80 12.05
CA GLY A 160 -21.89 -11.54 10.88
C GLY A 160 -20.86 -10.78 10.02
N GLU A 161 -20.66 -9.49 10.24
CA GLU A 161 -19.63 -8.70 9.56
C GLU A 161 -18.33 -8.64 10.38
N PRO A 162 -17.13 -8.69 9.79
CA PRO A 162 -15.88 -8.51 10.53
C PRO A 162 -15.80 -7.13 11.18
N LEU A 163 -15.42 -7.08 12.45
CA LEU A 163 -15.01 -5.89 13.19
C LEU A 163 -13.53 -5.99 13.51
N ARG A 164 -12.73 -5.09 12.96
CA ARG A 164 -11.28 -5.05 13.12
C ARG A 164 -10.85 -3.70 13.63
N ILE A 165 -10.18 -3.69 14.76
CA ILE A 165 -9.61 -2.51 15.39
C ILE A 165 -8.12 -2.73 15.54
N GLY A 166 -7.32 -1.82 15.03
CA GLY A 166 -5.87 -1.77 15.25
C GLY A 166 -5.49 -0.46 15.92
N ALA A 167 -4.46 -0.47 16.75
CA ALA A 167 -3.88 0.72 17.34
C ALA A 167 -2.37 0.66 17.20
N ILE A 168 -1.78 1.68 16.60
CA ILE A 168 -0.34 1.78 16.35
C ILE A 168 0.16 3.00 17.09
N GLY A 169 0.73 2.76 18.27
CA GLY A 169 1.38 3.76 19.10
C GLY A 169 2.79 4.11 18.61
N ASP A 170 3.44 4.97 19.37
CA ASP A 170 4.85 5.28 19.18
C ASP A 170 5.73 4.05 19.46
N ILE A 171 6.81 3.91 18.70
CA ILE A 171 7.73 2.78 18.81
C ILE A 171 8.32 2.74 20.24
N GLY A 172 8.35 1.55 20.83
CA GLY A 172 8.83 1.33 22.20
C GLY A 172 7.77 1.54 23.27
N THR A 173 6.54 1.91 22.90
CA THR A 173 5.39 1.89 23.82
C THR A 173 4.81 0.49 23.93
N ASN A 174 4.19 0.20 25.08
CA ASN A 174 3.40 -0.99 25.37
C ASN A 174 1.93 -0.59 25.36
N MET A 175 1.25 -0.92 24.27
CA MET A 175 -0.15 -0.63 23.98
C MET A 175 -0.98 -1.91 24.10
N TYR A 176 -2.26 -1.77 24.43
CA TYR A 176 -3.22 -2.89 24.38
C TYR A 176 -4.55 -2.45 23.78
N ILE A 177 -5.30 -3.42 23.25
CA ILE A 177 -6.71 -3.25 22.87
C ILE A 177 -7.56 -4.22 23.67
N ARG A 178 -8.64 -3.70 24.26
CA ARG A 178 -9.73 -4.52 24.79
C ARG A 178 -11.04 -4.16 24.12
N LEU A 179 -11.72 -5.17 23.60
CA LEU A 179 -13.03 -5.05 22.95
C LEU A 179 -14.09 -5.76 23.78
N LEU A 180 -15.16 -5.06 24.10
CA LEU A 180 -16.25 -5.55 24.93
C LEU A 180 -17.58 -5.47 24.17
N ASP A 181 -18.41 -6.49 24.32
CA ASP A 181 -19.78 -6.48 23.79
C ASP A 181 -20.72 -5.63 24.67
N ALA A 182 -21.98 -5.49 24.23
CA ALA A 182 -23.00 -4.70 24.92
C ALA A 182 -23.30 -5.19 26.35
N SER A 183 -22.99 -6.45 26.69
CA SER A 183 -23.12 -6.98 28.05
C SER A 183 -21.93 -6.66 28.95
N GLY A 184 -20.89 -6.02 28.41
CA GLY A 184 -19.63 -5.77 29.10
C GLY A 184 -18.67 -6.96 29.10
N ARG A 185 -18.98 -8.03 28.35
CA ARG A 185 -18.11 -9.20 28.24
C ARG A 185 -16.98 -8.93 27.25
N GLN A 186 -15.76 -9.29 27.63
CA GLN A 186 -14.60 -9.15 26.77
C GLN A 186 -14.67 -10.19 25.65
N ILE A 187 -14.64 -9.72 24.41
CA ILE A 187 -14.67 -10.56 23.21
C ILE A 187 -13.34 -10.57 22.46
N CYS A 188 -12.46 -9.62 22.75
CA CYS A 188 -11.07 -9.64 22.30
C CYS A 188 -10.18 -8.85 23.27
N LEU A 189 -8.95 -9.35 23.46
CA LEU A 189 -7.86 -8.67 24.13
C LEU A 189 -6.59 -8.95 23.33
N ASP A 190 -5.91 -7.89 22.92
CA ASP A 190 -4.52 -7.94 22.49
C ASP A 190 -3.69 -7.13 23.48
N ASP A 191 -2.78 -7.81 24.16
CA ASP A 191 -1.95 -7.29 25.25
C ASP A 191 -0.54 -7.90 25.18
N ASN A 192 -0.01 -8.05 23.97
CA ASN A 192 1.26 -8.72 23.69
C ASN A 192 2.51 -7.90 24.05
N ALA A 193 2.34 -6.81 24.82
CA ALA A 193 3.40 -5.89 25.21
C ALA A 193 4.15 -5.22 24.03
N ASP A 194 3.46 -4.99 22.92
CA ASP A 194 3.97 -4.25 21.76
C ASP A 194 3.28 -2.89 21.60
N TYR A 195 3.67 -2.09 20.61
CA TYR A 195 3.04 -0.79 20.33
C TYR A 195 1.92 -0.90 19.29
N ALA A 196 1.58 -2.10 18.81
CA ALA A 196 0.73 -2.30 17.64
C ALA A 196 -0.35 -3.39 17.80
N PRO A 197 -1.14 -3.37 18.89
CA PRO A 197 -2.18 -4.37 19.12
C PRO A 197 -3.30 -4.34 18.07
N VAL A 198 -3.86 -5.51 17.77
CA VAL A 198 -4.95 -5.73 16.81
C VAL A 198 -6.00 -6.68 17.38
N CYS A 199 -7.25 -6.24 17.33
CA CYS A 199 -8.41 -7.10 17.56
C CYS A 199 -9.19 -7.30 16.27
N ALA A 200 -9.39 -8.56 15.88
CA ALA A 200 -10.23 -8.95 14.75
C ALA A 200 -11.25 -9.98 15.22
N VAL A 201 -12.54 -9.61 15.17
CA VAL A 201 -13.65 -10.47 15.58
C VAL A 201 -14.77 -10.42 14.54
N THR A 202 -15.64 -11.43 14.54
CA THR A 202 -16.91 -11.39 13.81
C THR A 202 -18.03 -11.40 14.84
N PRO A 203 -18.64 -10.25 15.18
CA PRO A 203 -19.67 -10.21 16.20
C PRO A 203 -20.89 -11.03 15.78
N ARG A 204 -21.55 -11.70 16.73
CA ARG A 204 -22.75 -12.52 16.44
C ARG A 204 -24.01 -11.69 16.28
N ALA A 205 -24.09 -10.56 16.97
CA ALA A 205 -25.24 -9.66 16.97
C ALA A 205 -24.81 -8.26 16.53
N SER A 206 -25.73 -7.52 15.94
CA SER A 206 -25.53 -6.09 15.68
C SER A 206 -25.65 -5.31 16.99
N GLY A 207 -24.82 -4.30 17.20
CA GLY A 207 -24.89 -3.49 18.42
C GLY A 207 -23.70 -2.57 18.64
N GLN A 208 -23.68 -1.96 19.83
CA GLN A 208 -22.56 -1.17 20.32
C GLN A 208 -21.50 -2.07 20.96
N TYR A 209 -20.25 -1.77 20.67
CA TYR A 209 -19.08 -2.41 21.26
C TYR A 209 -18.18 -1.34 21.86
N ARG A 210 -17.70 -1.57 23.09
CA ARG A 210 -16.75 -0.67 23.73
C ARG A 210 -15.34 -1.08 23.36
N VAL A 211 -14.56 -0.12 22.89
CA VAL A 211 -13.14 -0.26 22.61
C VAL A 211 -12.36 0.52 23.65
N ASP A 212 -11.44 -0.16 24.33
CA ASP A 212 -10.43 0.47 25.17
C ASP A 212 -9.07 0.33 24.47
N ILE A 213 -8.44 1.45 24.11
CA ILE A 213 -7.05 1.52 23.63
C ILE A 213 -6.19 2.03 24.77
N GLY A 214 -5.36 1.17 25.35
CA GLY A 214 -4.58 1.52 26.53
C GLY A 214 -3.09 1.60 26.30
N ASN A 215 -2.43 2.43 27.10
CA ASN A 215 -0.98 2.60 27.11
C ASN A 215 -0.45 2.22 28.49
N LYS A 216 0.28 1.11 28.55
CA LYS A 216 0.97 0.61 29.75
C LYS A 216 2.35 1.23 29.94
N SER A 217 2.78 2.13 29.07
CA SER A 217 4.10 2.77 29.17
C SER A 217 4.10 3.91 30.19
N ALA A 218 5.29 4.38 30.55
CA ALA A 218 5.47 5.62 31.30
C ALA A 218 5.43 6.87 30.40
N ALA A 219 5.68 6.70 29.09
CA ALA A 219 5.60 7.77 28.10
C ALA A 219 4.20 7.86 27.48
N LYS A 220 3.79 9.06 27.08
CA LYS A 220 2.58 9.27 26.26
C LYS A 220 2.83 8.68 24.87
N SER A 221 1.79 8.16 24.23
CA SER A 221 1.86 7.59 22.89
C SER A 221 0.88 8.29 21.95
N ARG A 222 1.36 8.84 20.83
CA ARG A 222 0.49 9.34 19.76
C ARG A 222 0.07 8.17 18.87
N THR A 223 -1.14 7.70 19.10
CA THR A 223 -1.64 6.43 18.56
C THR A 223 -2.52 6.64 17.33
N VAL A 224 -2.23 5.88 16.27
CA VAL A 224 -3.10 5.75 15.10
C VAL A 224 -4.06 4.58 15.33
N ILE A 225 -5.35 4.88 15.38
CA ILE A 225 -6.43 3.91 15.53
C ILE A 225 -7.04 3.66 14.15
N LEU A 226 -7.15 2.40 13.78
CA LEU A 226 -7.66 1.92 12.50
C LEU A 226 -8.90 1.05 12.71
N SER A 227 -9.95 1.26 11.91
CA SER A 227 -11.16 0.42 11.88
C SER A 227 -11.65 0.23 10.46
N ASN A 228 -12.18 -0.96 10.15
CA ASN A 228 -12.97 -1.17 8.93
C ASN A 228 -14.42 -0.69 9.09
#